data_AF-A0A2M6WUM2-F1
#
_entry.id   AF-A0A2M6WUM2-F1
#
_cell.length_a   1.000
_cell.length_b   1.000
_cell.length_c   1.000
_cell.angle_alpha   90.00
_cell.angle_beta   90.00
_cell.angle_gamma   90.00
#
_symmetry.space_group_name_H-M   'P 1'
#
loop_
_entity.id
_entity.type
_entity.pdbx_description
1 polymer ?
#
loop_
_entity_poly.entity_id
_entity_poly.type
_entity_poly.pdbx_seq_one_letter_code
_entity_poly.pdbx_strand_id
1 'polypeptide(L)' 'MLLQLHPNKVFIRKFDQGLDFLGYVILPHYRALRTKTKKRLLRKIKARHDVLLNKEISQESFDQTIKSYYG' A
#
# COMPACT_ATOMS: atom_id res chain seq x y z
N MET A 1 21.68 -13.85 25.51
CA MET A 1 21.70 -13.01 24.29
C MET A 1 20.50 -12.08 24.36
N LEU A 2 20.70 -10.76 24.47
CA LEU A 2 19.61 -9.80 24.65
C LEU A 2 19.18 -9.23 23.30
N LEU A 3 17.88 -9.20 23.04
CA LEU A 3 17.32 -8.53 21.89
C LEU A 3 17.40 -7.02 22.12
N GLN A 4 18.25 -6.32 21.38
CA GLN A 4 18.43 -4.88 21.47
C GLN A 4 18.04 -4.21 20.15
N LEU A 5 17.49 -3.01 20.24
CA LEU A 5 17.17 -2.21 19.06
C LEU A 5 18.46 -1.73 18.39
N HIS A 6 18.56 -1.92 17.09
CA HIS A 6 19.71 -1.45 16.33
C HIS A 6 19.71 0.09 16.27
N PRO A 7 20.81 0.77 16.64
CA PRO A 7 20.85 2.23 16.77
C PRO A 7 20.42 2.96 15.48
N ASN A 8 20.84 2.47 14.31
CA ASN A 8 20.49 3.08 13.02
C ASN A 8 19.04 2.84 12.56
N LYS A 9 18.25 2.06 13.32
CA LYS A 9 16.84 1.76 13.03
C LYS A 9 15.88 2.37 14.05
N VAL A 10 16.40 3.23 14.93
CA VAL A 10 15.63 3.98 15.93
C VAL A 10 15.82 5.46 15.65
N PHE A 11 14.73 6.22 15.65
CA PHE A 11 14.75 7.67 15.49
C PHE A 11 13.61 8.28 16.31
N ILE A 12 13.84 9.48 16.83
CA ILE A 12 12.80 10.33 17.43
C ILE A 12 12.60 11.48 16.46
N ARG A 13 11.37 11.66 15.98
CA ARG A 13 11.01 12.69 15.01
C ARG A 13 9.63 13.23 15.34
N LYS A 14 9.35 14.46 14.90
CA LYS A 14 8.02 15.06 15.11
C LYS A 14 6.98 14.30 14.28
N PHE A 15 5.75 14.22 14.78
CA PHE A 15 4.70 13.43 14.11
C PHE A 15 4.22 14.06 12.80
N ASP A 16 4.33 15.38 12.66
CA ASP A 16 4.08 16.14 11.43
C ASP A 16 4.99 15.72 10.26
N GLN A 17 6.19 15.21 10.53
CA GLN A 17 7.10 14.65 9.52
C GLN A 17 6.63 13.29 8.98
N GLY A 18 5.56 12.74 9.55
CA GLY A 18 4.96 11.46 9.19
C GLY A 18 5.71 10.27 9.76
N LEU A 19 5.05 9.13 9.95
CA LEU A 19 5.62 7.86 10.41
C LEU A 19 5.50 6.80 9.32
N ASP A 20 6.62 6.17 8.95
CA ASP A 20 6.61 5.09 7.99
C ASP A 20 6.14 3.78 8.62
N PHE A 21 5.00 3.25 8.16
CA PHE A 21 4.42 2.04 8.73
C PHE A 21 3.64 1.25 7.68
N LEU A 22 3.97 -0.04 7.51
CA LEU A 22 3.27 -0.99 6.63
C LEU A 22 3.01 -0.49 5.18
N GLY A 23 3.93 0.31 4.64
CA GLY A 23 3.80 0.87 3.28
C GLY A 23 2.97 2.16 3.20
N TYR A 24 2.61 2.73 4.34
CA TYR A 24 2.01 4.05 4.50
C TYR A 24 2.98 5.03 5.17
N VAL A 25 2.69 6.31 5.00
CA VAL A 25 3.18 7.41 5.81
C VAL A 25 1.98 7.88 6.64
N ILE A 26 2.02 7.65 7.95
CA ILE A 26 0.99 8.07 8.89
C ILE A 26 1.28 9.51 9.29
N LEU A 27 0.33 10.40 9.05
CA LEU A 27 0.38 11.82 9.40
C LEU A 27 -0.69 12.11 10.46
N PRO A 28 -0.66 13.27 11.13
CA PRO A 28 -1.58 13.58 12.22
C PRO A 28 -3.06 13.44 11.89
N HIS A 29 -3.46 13.77 10.66
CA HIS A 29 -4.87 13.80 10.26
C HIS A 29 -5.21 12.81 9.14
N TYR A 30 -4.23 12.15 8.53
CA TYR A 30 -4.46 11.22 7.43
C TYR A 30 -3.31 10.23 7.26
N ARG A 31 -3.53 9.19 6.46
CA ARG A 31 -2.50 8.22 6.06
C ARG A 31 -2.29 8.31 4.57
N ALA A 32 -1.05 8.49 4.15
CA ALA A 32 -0.68 8.53 2.74
C ALA A 32 -0.05 7.20 2.32
N LEU A 33 -0.53 6.59 1.23
CA LEU A 33 0.08 5.39 0.67
C LEU A 33 1.44 5.74 0.04
N ARG A 34 2.51 5.00 0.35
CA ARG A 34 3.82 5.24 -0.29
C ARG A 34 3.70 5.12 -1.81
N THR A 35 4.39 6.00 -2.51
CA THR A 35 4.36 6.09 -3.99
C THR A 35 4.66 4.75 -4.67
N LYS A 36 5.63 3.97 -4.17
CA LYS A 36 5.95 2.64 -4.73
C LYS A 36 4.77 1.67 -4.62
N THR A 37 4.09 1.67 -3.47
CA THR A 37 2.91 0.82 -3.25
C THR A 37 1.75 1.27 -4.13
N LYS A 38 1.49 2.59 -4.22
CA LYS A 38 0.48 3.17 -5.12
C LYS A 38 0.72 2.77 -6.58
N LYS A 39 1.96 2.93 -7.07
CA LYS A 39 2.33 2.54 -8.45
C LYS A 39 2.12 1.06 -8.71
N ARG A 40 2.52 0.19 -7.78
CA ARG A 40 2.33 -1.27 -7.90
C ARG A 40 0.85 -1.64 -7.96
N LEU A 41 0.02 -1.01 -7.12
CA LEU A 41 -1.42 -1.21 -7.09
C LEU A 41 -2.06 -0.81 -8.42
N LEU A 42 -1.77 0.39 -8.92
CA LEU A 42 -2.31 0.87 -10.21
C LEU A 42 -1.91 -0.04 -11.38
N ARG A 43 -0.67 -0.51 -11.41
CA ARG A 43 -0.22 -1.47 -12.43
C ARG A 43 -1.00 -2.78 -12.40
N LYS A 44 -1.29 -3.32 -11.21
CA LYS A 44 -2.06 -4.56 -11.07
C LYS A 44 -3.53 -4.37 -11.48
N ILE A 45 -4.13 -3.24 -11.11
CA ILE A 45 -5.50 -2.91 -11.53
C ILE A 45 -5.56 -2.78 -13.06
N LYS A 46 -4.63 -2.05 -13.66
CA LYS A 46 -4.56 -1.92 -15.13
C LYS A 46 -4.46 -3.28 -15.82
N ALA A 47 -3.54 -4.13 -15.39
CA ALA A 47 -3.39 -5.46 -15.97
C ALA A 47 -4.68 -6.30 -15.86
N ARG A 48 -5.39 -6.24 -14.72
CA ARG A 48 -6.66 -6.94 -14.55
C ARG A 48 -7.79 -6.34 -15.39
N HIS A 49 -7.79 -5.03 -15.57
CA HIS A 49 -8.74 -4.35 -16.45
C HIS A 49 -8.52 -4.74 -17.91
N ASP A 50 -7.27 -4.86 -18.37
CA ASP A 50 -6.96 -5.30 -19.74
C ASP A 50 -7.45 -6.74 -19.99
N VAL A 51 -7.24 -7.64 -19.02
CA VAL A 51 -7.77 -9.03 -19.07
C VAL A 51 -9.31 -9.06 -19.06
N LEU A 52 -9.95 -8.15 -18.33
CA LEU A 52 -11.42 -7.99 -18.33
C LEU A 52 -11.94 -7.52 -19.70
N LEU A 53 -11.27 -6.56 -20.34
CA LEU A 53 -11.62 -6.09 -21.68
C LEU A 53 -11.52 -7.20 -22.73
N ASN A 54 -10.54 -8.09 -22.60
CA ASN A 54 -10.40 -9.29 -23.42
C ASN A 54 -11.46 -10.37 -23.11
N LYS A 55 -12.35 -10.13 -22.13
CA LYS A 55 -13.37 -11.09 -21.65
C LYS A 55 -12.78 -12.38 -21.08
N GLU A 56 -11.53 -12.35 -20.63
CA GLU A 56 -10.84 -13.50 -20.03
C GLU A 56 -11.19 -13.70 -18.54
N ILE A 57 -11.77 -12.68 -17.89
CA ILE A 57 -12.27 -12.73 -16.51
C ILE A 57 -13.68 -12.14 -16.41
N SER A 58 -14.44 -12.56 -15.40
CA SER A 58 -15.74 -11.96 -15.06
C SER A 58 -15.59 -10.61 -14.35
N GLN A 59 -16.61 -9.77 -14.47
CA GLN A 59 -16.70 -8.51 -13.72
C GLN A 59 -16.59 -8.74 -12.21
N GLU A 60 -17.21 -9.80 -11.68
CA GLU A 60 -17.14 -10.15 -10.26
C GLU A 60 -15.70 -10.43 -9.79
N SER A 61 -14.90 -11.11 -10.61
CA SER A 61 -13.48 -11.39 -10.30
C SER A 61 -12.63 -10.11 -10.27
N PHE A 62 -12.95 -9.17 -11.17
CA PHE A 62 -12.34 -7.84 -11.15
C PHE A 62 -12.74 -7.07 -9.88
N ASP A 63 -14.02 -7.06 -9.53
CA ASP A 63 -14.54 -6.35 -8.36
C ASP A 63 -13.97 -6.90 -7.05
N GLN A 64 -13.79 -8.22 -6.93
CA GLN A 64 -13.09 -8.84 -5.79
C GLN A 64 -11.65 -8.34 -5.66
N THR A 65 -10.96 -8.16 -6.79
CA THR A 65 -9.60 -7.62 -6.80
C THR A 65 -9.58 -6.20 -6.25
N ILE A 66 -10.57 -5.38 -6.61
CA ILE A 66 -10.72 -4.00 -6.12
C ILE A 66 -11.11 -3.96 -4.64
N LYS A 67 -12.06 -4.79 -4.21
CA LYS A 67 -12.51 -4.87 -2.80
C LYS A 67 -11.38 -5.24 -1.85
N SER A 68 -10.49 -6.15 -2.25
CA SER A 68 -9.29 -6.50 -1.47
C SER A 68 -8.38 -5.29 -1.16
N TYR A 69 -8.49 -4.19 -1.91
CA TYR A 69 -7.72 -2.96 -1.65
C TYR A 69 -8.42 -1.96 -0.75
N TYR A 70 -9.76 -2.02 -0.66
CA TYR A 70 -10.53 -1.15 0.21
C TYR A 70 -10.67 -1.71 1.63
N GLY A 71 -10.49 -3.02 1.81
CA GLY A 71 -10.69 -3.70 3.09
C GLY A 71 -12.12 -4.19 3.21
#